data_AF-A0A4Q5RD17-F1
#
_entry.id   AF-A0A4Q5RD17-F1
#
_cell.length_a   1.000
_cell.length_b   1.000
_cell.length_c   1.000
_cell.angle_alpha   90.00
_cell.angle_beta   90.00
_cell.angle_gamma   90.00
#
_symmetry.space_group_name_H-M   'P 1'
#
loop_
_entity.id
_entity.type
_entity.pdbx_description
1 polymer ?
#
loop_
_entity_poly.entity_id
_entity_poly.type
_entity_poly.pdbx_seq_one_letter_code
_entity_poly.pdbx_strand_id
1 'polypeptide(L)' 'ATILGGSTVIGRNSIIGGNVWLTKSVPPGSVVYHKPNIEVIEGKISS' A
#
# COMPACT_ATOMS: atom_id res chain seq x y z
N ALA A 1 -0.81 8.52 -3.01
CA ALA A 1 0.19 7.93 -2.10
C ALA A 1 0.88 9.06 -1.36
N THR A 2 1.25 8.86 -0.10
CA THR A 2 2.04 9.82 0.67
C THR A 2 3.40 9.20 0.96
N ILE A 3 4.46 9.89 0.56
CA ILE A 3 5.84 9.44 0.75
C ILE A 3 6.38 10.18 1.97
N LEU A 4 6.64 9.43 3.03
CA LEU A 4 7.13 9.93 4.31
C LEU A 4 8.60 9.50 4.44
N GLY A 5 9.48 10.21 3.73
CA GLY A 5 10.92 9.98 3.79
C GLY A 5 11.71 10.99 2.96
N GLY A 6 12.83 11.45 3.52
CA GLY A 6 13.70 12.46 2.89
C GLY A 6 14.50 11.90 1.72
N SER A 7 15.18 10.77 1.91
CA SER A 7 16.04 10.12 0.90
C SER A 7 15.35 8.97 0.15
N THR A 8 14.02 8.93 0.16
CA THR A 8 13.27 7.84 -0.48
C THR A 8 13.44 7.87 -1.99
N VAL A 9 13.86 6.74 -2.56
CA VAL A 9 14.00 6.56 -4.01
C VAL A 9 12.89 5.65 -4.51
N ILE A 10 12.17 6.09 -5.55
CA ILE A 10 11.25 5.25 -6.31
C ILE A 10 11.93 4.83 -7.61
N GLY A 11 12.17 3.52 -7.75
CA GLY A 11 12.75 2.97 -8.96
C GLY A 11 11.86 3.18 -10.19
N ARG A 12 12.50 3.25 -11.37
CA ARG A 12 11.82 3.40 -12.66
C ARG A 12 10.80 2.27 -12.89
N ASN A 13 9.69 2.60 -13.54
CA ASN A 13 8.60 1.68 -13.89
C ASN A 13 7.91 1.03 -12.68
N SER A 14 7.98 1.66 -11.50
CA SER A 14 7.23 1.21 -10.33
C SER A 14 5.82 1.83 -10.28
N ILE A 15 4.86 1.07 -9.77
CA ILE A 15 3.47 1.48 -9.58
C ILE A 15 3.22 1.62 -8.08
N ILE A 16 2.79 2.82 -7.65
CA ILE A 16 2.43 3.09 -6.26
C ILE A 16 0.93 3.35 -6.18
N GLY A 17 0.21 2.51 -5.45
CA GLY A 17 -1.23 2.58 -5.28
C GLY A 17 -1.71 3.83 -4.51
N GLY A 18 -2.97 4.19 -4.73
CA GLY A 18 -3.68 5.15 -3.91
C GLY A 18 -3.66 4.75 -2.43
N ASN A 19 -3.64 5.74 -1.52
CA ASN A 19 -3.65 5.49 -0.08
C ASN A 19 -2.46 4.70 0.51
N VAL A 20 -1.34 4.58 -0.22
CA VAL A 20 -0.10 4.00 0.29
C VAL A 20 0.69 5.00 1.11
N TRP A 21 1.21 4.57 2.26
CA TRP A 21 2.25 5.27 3.03
C TRP A 21 3.59 4.59 2.85
N LEU A 22 4.54 5.36 2.31
CA LEU A 22 5.82 4.82 1.89
C LEU A 22 6.94 5.39 2.78
N THR A 23 7.56 4.53 3.57
CA THR A 23 8.59 4.89 4.56
C THR A 23 9.99 4.41 4.17
N LYS A 24 10.12 3.67 3.06
CA LYS A 24 11.37 3.09 2.56
C LYS A 24 11.40 3.14 1.03
N SER A 25 12.61 3.19 0.47
CA SER A 25 12.82 3.15 -0.99
C SER A 25 12.25 1.90 -1.65
N VAL A 26 11.88 2.04 -2.92
CA VAL A 26 11.23 1.01 -3.73
C VAL A 26 12.12 0.69 -4.94
N PRO A 27 12.50 -0.58 -5.17
CA PRO A 27 13.26 -0.99 -6.34
C PRO A 27 12.52 -0.72 -7.66
N PRO A 28 13.21 -0.62 -8.80
CA PRO A 28 12.57 -0.50 -10.11
C PRO A 28 11.62 -1.68 -10.41
N GLY A 29 10.53 -1.41 -11.14
CA GLY A 29 9.56 -2.43 -11.56
C GLY A 29 8.67 -2.98 -10.43
N SER A 30 8.63 -2.33 -9.27
CA SER A 30 7.84 -2.80 -8.12
C SER A 30 6.39 -2.32 -8.19
N VAL A 31 5.48 -3.10 -7.62
CA VAL A 31 4.07 -2.68 -7.44
C VAL A 31 3.77 -2.65 -5.94
N VAL A 32 3.51 -1.46 -5.40
CA VAL A 32 3.24 -1.23 -3.98
C VAL A 32 1.80 -0.76 -3.82
N TYR A 33 1.01 -1.46 -3.01
CA TYR A 33 -0.38 -1.14 -2.74
C TYR A 33 -0.74 -1.49 -1.30
N HIS A 34 -1.67 -0.75 -0.71
CA HIS A 34 -2.21 -1.06 0.60
C HIS A 34 -3.19 -2.22 0.45
N LYS A 35 -2.90 -3.37 1.09
CA LYS A 35 -3.87 -4.47 1.21
C LYS A 35 -4.72 -4.22 2.47
N PRO A 36 -6.02 -3.94 2.34
CA PRO A 36 -6.88 -3.94 3.51
C PRO A 36 -6.92 -5.36 4.07
N ASN A 37 -6.69 -5.50 5.38
CA ASN A 37 -7.03 -6.73 6.08
C ASN A 37 -8.55 -6.75 6.22
N ILE A 38 -9.19 -7.66 5.49
CA ILE A 38 -10.64 -7.86 5.57
C ILE A 38 -10.86 -8.98 6.57
N GLU A 39 -11.18 -8.61 7.81
CA GLU A 39 -11.70 -9.56 8.79
C GLU A 39 -13.21 -9.64 8.61
N VAL A 40 -13.70 -10.78 8.12
CA VAL A 40 -15.14 -11.06 8.05
C VAL A 40 -15.61 -11.40 9.45
N ILE A 41 -16.23 -10.42 10.12
CA ILE A 41 -16.94 -10.65 11.36
C ILE A 41 -18.31 -11.21 10.95
N GLU A 42 -18.52 -12.53 11.10
CA GLU A 42 -19.87 -13.12 10.97
C GLU A 42 -20.75 -12.62 12.11
N GLY A 43 -21.27 -11.41 11.96
CA GLY A 43 -22.45 -10.98 12.69
C GLY A 43 -23.62 -11.78 12.14
N LYS A 44 -24.23 -12.64 12.97
CA LYS A 44 -25.53 -13.27 12.70
C LYS A 44 -26.46 -12.23 12.09
N ILE A 45 -26.66 -12.31 10.78
CA ILE A 45 -27.82 -11.66 10.15
C ILE A 45 -28.98 -12.55 10.59
N SER A 46 -29.60 -12.21 11.71
CA SER A 46 -30.85 -12.84 12.13
C SER A 46 -31.88 -12.51 11.05
N SER A 47 -32.17 -13.53 10.24
CA SER A 47 -33.35 -13.65 9.38
C SER A 47 -34.64 -13.43 10.17
#